data_AF-A0A1D8TBX5-F1
#
_entry.id   AF-A0A1D8TBX5-F1
#
_cell.length_a   1.000
_cell.length_b   1.000
_cell.length_c   1.000
_cell.angle_alpha   90.00
_cell.angle_beta   90.00
_cell.angle_gamma   90.00
#
_symmetry.space_group_name_H-M   'P 1'
#
loop_
_entity.id
_entity.type
_entity.pdbx_description
1 polymer ?
#
loop_
_entity_poly.entity_id
_entity_poly.type
_entity_poly.pdbx_seq_one_letter_code
_entity_poly.pdbx_strand_id
1 'polypeptide(L)'
;MLIVLDTSAVTRNARFEAFVRRAVGQGARVLVPRLVLLELIHRCEQESAAMIEALTIRSRMYDRLGLRDDLTRFVEAARSKAEGYAEAVAGELDALGIGIVEPVDSSHVDIVGRALRCARPYLDKRRHDGYSDTLNWLTVLNLADRNPTDEVVWVSANSRAFGSGEPSAWHDEIWAELRDRGLESRVRWAVDFADVDLADLNSTEAEFSRHDELDVPLSGTSVVPAAPIADPVDTSEEQSTPVDKKVASVLPPSPPVQVERPRVAPQRILPADSASAGKRRGLRRIIGGRKRTVTVVEELDDLDLGQ
;
A
#
# COMPACT_ATOMS: atom_id res chain seq x y z
N MET A 1 -13.56 -8.61 11.70
CA MET A 1 -13.02 -7.27 11.37
C MET A 1 -11.79 -7.39 10.49
N LEU A 2 -11.73 -6.57 9.44
CA LEU A 2 -10.61 -6.42 8.53
C LEU A 2 -9.97 -5.05 8.73
N ILE A 3 -8.65 -5.01 8.94
CA ILE A 3 -7.89 -3.78 9.03
C ILE A 3 -7.01 -3.69 7.79
N VAL A 4 -7.23 -2.69 6.94
CA VAL A 4 -6.47 -2.49 5.72
C VAL A 4 -5.53 -1.29 5.92
N LEU A 5 -4.24 -1.51 5.68
CA LEU A 5 -3.19 -0.54 5.99
C LEU A 5 -2.68 0.17 4.76
N ASP A 6 -2.60 1.50 4.83
CA ASP A 6 -1.97 2.35 3.84
C ASP A 6 -0.45 2.47 4.05
N THR A 7 0.27 2.97 3.05
CA THR A 7 1.71 3.29 3.09
C THR A 7 2.06 4.21 4.26
N SER A 8 1.17 5.15 4.59
CA SER A 8 1.34 6.04 5.73
C SER A 8 1.29 5.31 7.08
N ALA A 9 0.46 4.28 7.23
CA ALA A 9 0.34 3.49 8.44
C ALA A 9 1.57 2.58 8.66
N VAL A 10 2.12 2.03 7.58
CA VAL A 10 3.32 1.17 7.63
C VAL A 10 4.59 1.98 7.89
N THR A 11 4.75 3.16 7.27
CA THR A 11 5.99 3.94 7.38
C THR A 11 6.14 4.77 8.66
N ARG A 12 5.05 5.21 9.28
CA ARG A 12 5.12 6.30 10.28
C ARG A 12 5.05 5.87 11.73
N ASN A 13 4.74 4.61 12.03
CA ASN A 13 4.26 4.27 13.36
C ASN A 13 5.22 3.36 14.13
N ALA A 14 5.88 3.90 15.16
CA ALA A 14 6.69 3.14 16.10
C ALA A 14 5.88 2.05 16.84
N ARG A 15 4.55 2.13 16.82
CA ARG A 15 3.63 1.16 17.42
C ARG A 15 3.14 0.10 16.44
N PHE A 16 3.58 0.14 15.18
CA PHE A 16 3.10 -0.76 14.12
C PHE A 16 3.12 -2.23 14.54
N GLU A 17 4.27 -2.75 14.96
CA GLU A 17 4.41 -4.15 15.34
C GLU A 17 3.54 -4.52 16.55
N ALA A 18 3.54 -3.68 17.58
CA ALA A 18 2.75 -3.91 18.80
C ALA A 18 1.25 -3.89 18.51
N PHE A 19 0.80 -2.98 17.64
CA PHE A 19 -0.59 -2.90 17.20
C PHE A 19 -1.00 -4.12 16.39
N VAL A 20 -0.20 -4.51 15.39
CA VAL A 20 -0.51 -5.67 14.54
C VAL A 20 -0.61 -6.94 15.38
N ARG A 21 0.37 -7.18 16.27
CA ARG A 21 0.34 -8.35 17.16
C ARG A 21 -0.90 -8.37 18.04
N ARG A 22 -1.30 -7.21 18.57
CA ARG A 22 -2.52 -7.09 19.37
C ARG A 22 -3.77 -7.36 18.53
N ALA A 23 -3.87 -6.76 17.35
CA ALA A 23 -5.02 -6.91 16.45
C ALA A 23 -5.18 -8.37 16.00
N VAL A 24 -4.09 -9.00 15.54
CA VAL A 24 -4.07 -10.42 15.16
C VAL A 24 -4.39 -11.31 16.36
N GLY A 25 -3.83 -11.02 17.54
CA GLY A 25 -4.12 -11.75 18.77
C GLY A 25 -5.57 -11.64 19.26
N GLN A 26 -6.31 -10.62 18.79
CA GLN A 26 -7.75 -10.42 19.05
C GLN A 26 -8.63 -10.92 17.89
N GLY A 27 -8.07 -11.64 16.93
CA GLY A 27 -8.82 -12.23 15.80
C GLY A 27 -9.09 -11.26 14.63
N ALA A 28 -8.52 -10.05 14.64
CA ALA A 28 -8.60 -9.16 13.49
C ALA A 28 -7.70 -9.65 12.34
N ARG A 29 -8.16 -9.51 11.10
CA ARG A 29 -7.34 -9.78 9.92
C ARG A 29 -6.71 -8.48 9.45
N VAL A 30 -5.39 -8.38 9.58
CA VAL A 30 -4.62 -7.21 9.11
C VAL A 30 -4.15 -7.47 7.69
N LEU A 31 -4.41 -6.52 6.80
CA LEU A 31 -4.16 -6.62 5.37
C LEU A 31 -3.38 -5.40 4.87
N VAL A 32 -2.47 -5.63 3.92
CA VAL A 32 -1.73 -4.56 3.22
C VAL A 32 -1.93 -4.77 1.72
N PRO A 33 -2.43 -3.77 0.96
CA PRO A 33 -2.48 -3.85 -0.49
C PRO A 33 -1.07 -4.00 -1.08
N ARG A 34 -0.90 -4.83 -2.12
CA ARG A 34 0.40 -5.01 -2.80
C ARG A 34 0.98 -3.69 -3.33
N LEU A 35 0.10 -2.75 -3.71
CA LEU A 35 0.50 -1.43 -4.16
C LEU A 35 1.24 -0.63 -3.08
N VAL A 36 0.83 -0.77 -1.80
CA VAL A 36 1.53 -0.15 -0.66
C VAL A 36 2.97 -0.66 -0.58
N LEU A 37 3.22 -1.95 -0.80
CA LEU A 37 4.58 -2.47 -0.85
C LEU A 37 5.41 -1.84 -1.97
N LEU A 38 4.83 -1.68 -3.16
CA LEU A 38 5.51 -1.02 -4.28
C LEU A 38 5.83 0.44 -3.96
N GLU A 39 4.93 1.15 -3.29
CA GLU A 39 5.18 2.53 -2.83
C GLU A 39 6.30 2.61 -1.79
N LEU A 40 6.35 1.65 -0.85
CA LEU A 40 7.42 1.56 0.15
C LEU A 40 8.78 1.36 -0.52
N ILE A 41 8.85 0.43 -1.49
CA ILE A 41 10.06 0.14 -2.26
C ILE A 41 10.49 1.38 -3.02
N HIS A 42 9.58 1.99 -3.77
CA HIS A 42 9.87 3.20 -4.54
C HIS A 42 10.36 4.34 -3.63
N ARG A 43 9.74 4.54 -2.46
CA ARG A 43 10.20 5.55 -1.49
C ARG A 43 11.61 5.24 -1.00
N CYS A 44 11.91 3.99 -0.65
CA CYS A 44 13.23 3.57 -0.22
C CYS A 44 14.29 3.81 -1.30
N GLU A 45 13.98 3.51 -2.56
CA GLU A 45 14.84 3.79 -3.71
C GLU A 45 15.11 5.29 -3.87
N GLN A 46 14.07 6.12 -3.78
CA GLN A 46 14.19 7.58 -3.88
C GLN A 46 15.04 8.17 -2.74
N GLU A 47 14.80 7.75 -1.49
CA GLU A 47 15.57 8.19 -0.33
C GLU A 47 17.03 7.75 -0.44
N SER A 48 17.28 6.52 -0.89
CA SER A 48 18.62 6.00 -1.13
C SER A 48 19.33 6.77 -2.24
N ALA A 49 18.64 7.06 -3.35
CA ALA A 49 19.19 7.84 -4.45
C ALA A 49 19.53 9.27 -4.02
N ALA A 50 18.64 9.94 -3.28
CA ALA A 50 18.87 11.28 -2.74
C ALA A 50 20.05 11.31 -1.75
N MET A 51 20.16 10.30 -0.89
CA MET A 51 21.30 10.13 0.02
C MET A 51 22.62 9.97 -0.76
N ILE A 52 22.63 9.09 -1.77
CA ILE A 52 23.80 8.85 -2.63
C ILE A 52 24.19 10.13 -3.37
N GLU A 53 23.23 10.88 -3.91
CA GLU A 53 23.49 12.15 -4.58
C GLU A 53 24.10 13.18 -3.61
N ALA A 54 23.52 13.34 -2.42
CA ALA A 54 24.01 14.25 -1.40
C ALA A 54 25.46 13.94 -0.97
N LEU A 55 25.79 12.65 -0.83
CA LEU A 55 27.14 12.20 -0.53
C LEU A 55 28.11 12.39 -1.71
N THR A 56 27.63 12.16 -2.93
CA THR A 56 28.43 12.33 -4.16
C THR A 56 28.81 13.79 -4.39
N ILE A 57 27.90 14.73 -4.12
CA ILE A 57 28.18 16.18 -4.20
C ILE A 57 29.34 16.57 -3.25
N ARG A 58 29.46 15.89 -2.11
CA ARG A 58 30.51 16.11 -1.10
C ARG A 58 31.76 15.24 -1.31
N SER A 59 31.81 14.41 -2.35
CA SER A 59 32.91 13.45 -2.63
C SER A 59 34.31 14.04 -2.56
N ARG A 60 34.52 15.27 -3.05
CA ARG A 60 35.84 15.96 -2.99
C ARG A 60 36.34 16.22 -1.57
N MET A 61 35.44 16.38 -0.61
CA MET A 61 35.78 16.52 0.81
C MET A 61 36.26 15.17 1.37
N TYR A 62 35.55 14.09 1.06
CA TYR A 62 35.93 12.74 1.44
C TYR A 62 37.25 12.28 0.80
N ASP A 63 37.51 12.69 -0.45
CA ASP A 63 38.80 12.47 -1.13
C ASP A 63 39.96 13.11 -0.36
N ARG A 64 39.77 14.34 0.16
CA ARG A 64 40.81 15.04 0.94
C ARG A 64 41.04 14.42 2.32
N LEU A 65 40.04 13.74 2.87
CA LEU A 65 40.13 13.04 4.15
C LEU A 65 40.60 11.58 4.01
N GLY A 66 40.82 11.09 2.78
CA GLY A 66 41.18 9.69 2.53
C GLY A 66 40.04 8.69 2.73
N LEU A 67 38.79 9.16 2.80
CA LEU A 67 37.59 8.34 3.10
C LEU A 67 36.85 7.85 1.84
N ARG A 68 37.50 7.88 0.68
CA ARG A 68 36.84 7.56 -0.60
C ARG A 68 36.37 6.11 -0.67
N ASP A 69 37.18 5.18 -0.16
CA ASP A 69 36.86 3.76 -0.19
C ASP A 69 35.69 3.44 0.75
N ASP A 70 35.65 4.08 1.92
CA ASP A 70 34.54 3.92 2.87
C ASP A 70 33.24 4.53 2.34
N LEU A 71 33.33 5.68 1.65
CA LEU A 71 32.18 6.27 0.96
C LEU A 71 31.65 5.33 -0.14
N THR A 72 32.55 4.71 -0.91
CA THR A 72 32.18 3.76 -1.97
C THR A 72 31.48 2.54 -1.37
N ARG A 73 32.05 1.94 -0.32
CA ARG A 73 31.42 0.84 0.43
C ARG A 73 30.04 1.22 0.98
N PHE A 74 29.90 2.43 1.52
CA PHE A 74 28.62 2.92 2.03
C PHE A 74 27.57 3.05 0.93
N VAL A 75 27.95 3.61 -0.23
CA VAL A 75 27.05 3.73 -1.39
C VAL A 75 26.63 2.36 -1.93
N GLU A 76 27.57 1.40 -2.00
CA GLU A 76 27.25 0.01 -2.39
C GLU A 76 26.31 -0.66 -1.38
N ALA A 77 26.57 -0.50 -0.09
CA ALA A 77 25.70 -1.01 0.97
C ALA A 77 24.29 -0.38 0.91
N ALA A 78 24.20 0.92 0.64
CA ALA A 78 22.92 1.62 0.48
C ALA A 78 22.11 1.09 -0.71
N ARG A 79 22.77 0.83 -1.85
CA ARG A 79 22.12 0.23 -3.04
C ARG A 79 21.66 -1.20 -2.77
N SER A 80 22.55 -2.03 -2.21
CA SER A 80 22.22 -3.41 -1.89
C SER A 80 21.05 -3.50 -0.89
N LYS A 81 21.00 -2.59 0.09
CA LYS A 81 19.87 -2.49 1.02
C LYS A 81 18.57 -2.10 0.31
N ALA A 82 18.61 -1.16 -0.63
CA ALA A 82 17.43 -0.76 -1.39
C ALA A 82 16.90 -1.90 -2.28
N GLU A 83 17.79 -2.65 -2.94
CA GLU A 83 17.44 -3.80 -3.79
C GLU A 83 16.76 -4.93 -2.99
N GLY A 84 17.26 -5.25 -1.80
CA GLY A 84 16.70 -6.29 -0.93
C GLY A 84 15.51 -5.84 -0.07
N TYR A 85 15.14 -4.56 -0.11
CA TYR A 85 14.14 -3.99 0.80
C TYR A 85 12.74 -4.59 0.59
N ALA A 86 12.36 -4.85 -0.66
CA ALA A 86 11.07 -5.43 -1.01
C ALA A 86 10.81 -6.78 -0.34
N GLU A 87 11.80 -7.67 -0.44
CA GLU A 87 11.73 -9.04 0.08
C GLU A 87 11.82 -9.04 1.61
N ALA A 88 12.66 -8.17 2.19
CA ALA A 88 12.75 -7.98 3.63
C ALA A 88 11.42 -7.52 4.22
N VAL A 89 10.80 -6.47 3.66
CA VAL A 89 9.51 -5.95 4.13
C VAL A 89 8.41 -7.00 3.96
N ALA A 90 8.35 -7.68 2.81
CA ALA A 90 7.34 -8.73 2.60
C ALA A 90 7.49 -9.88 3.62
N GLY A 91 8.72 -10.30 3.91
CA GLY A 91 9.01 -11.32 4.92
C GLY A 91 8.67 -10.86 6.35
N GLU A 92 8.94 -9.60 6.69
CA GLU A 92 8.55 -9.01 7.98
C GLU A 92 7.03 -8.94 8.16
N LEU A 93 6.29 -8.55 7.12
CA LEU A 93 4.83 -8.50 7.16
C LEU A 93 4.22 -9.92 7.31
N ASP A 94 4.74 -10.90 6.57
CA ASP A 94 4.30 -12.29 6.65
C ASP A 94 4.58 -12.88 8.04
N ALA A 95 5.76 -12.61 8.60
CA ALA A 95 6.12 -13.02 9.96
C ALA A 95 5.22 -12.43 11.05
N LEU A 96 4.60 -11.26 10.79
CA LEU A 96 3.62 -10.64 11.68
C LEU A 96 2.18 -11.12 11.44
N GLY A 97 1.96 -12.04 10.49
CA GLY A 97 0.64 -12.55 10.13
C GLY A 97 -0.20 -11.57 9.32
N ILE A 98 0.43 -10.60 8.65
CA ILE A 98 -0.26 -9.62 7.81
C ILE A 98 -0.46 -10.21 6.42
N GLY A 99 -1.71 -10.25 5.96
CA GLY A 99 -2.03 -10.71 4.61
C GLY A 99 -1.73 -9.64 3.55
N ILE A 100 -1.05 -10.02 2.47
CA ILE A 100 -0.88 -9.15 1.30
C ILE A 100 -2.08 -9.37 0.36
N VAL A 101 -2.74 -8.28 -0.02
CA VAL A 101 -3.91 -8.32 -0.91
C VAL A 101 -3.56 -7.73 -2.26
N GLU A 102 -3.89 -8.44 -3.34
CA GLU A 102 -3.74 -7.92 -4.69
C GLU A 102 -4.73 -6.77 -4.96
N PRO A 103 -4.32 -5.70 -5.66
CA PRO A 103 -5.20 -4.61 -6.01
C PRO A 103 -6.38 -5.13 -6.81
N VAL A 104 -7.54 -4.48 -6.65
CA VAL A 104 -8.72 -4.84 -7.44
C VAL A 104 -8.44 -4.70 -8.94
N ASP A 105 -8.91 -5.67 -9.74
CA ASP A 105 -8.85 -5.61 -11.19
C ASP A 105 -9.86 -4.58 -11.72
N SER A 106 -9.44 -3.33 -11.76
CA SER A 106 -10.22 -2.21 -12.28
C SER A 106 -9.78 -1.87 -13.70
N SER A 107 -10.74 -1.60 -14.59
CA SER A 107 -10.40 -1.20 -15.95
C SER A 107 -9.69 0.15 -15.94
N HIS A 108 -8.70 0.32 -16.82
CA HIS A 108 -8.02 1.60 -17.00
C HIS A 108 -9.01 2.71 -17.40
N VAL A 109 -10.09 2.36 -18.09
CA VAL A 109 -11.15 3.30 -18.48
C VAL A 109 -11.88 3.85 -17.25
N ASP A 110 -12.15 3.01 -16.24
CA ASP A 110 -12.82 3.45 -15.01
C ASP A 110 -11.93 4.37 -14.18
N ILE A 111 -10.63 4.02 -14.06
CA ILE A 111 -9.65 4.83 -13.33
C ILE A 111 -9.47 6.19 -14.03
N VAL A 112 -9.33 6.19 -15.36
CA VAL A 112 -9.26 7.42 -16.16
C VAL A 112 -10.56 8.22 -16.04
N GLY A 113 -11.73 7.56 -16.07
CA GLY A 113 -13.02 8.21 -15.89
C GLY A 113 -13.13 8.92 -14.54
N ARG A 114 -12.62 8.29 -13.47
CA ARG A 114 -12.53 8.91 -12.14
C ARG A 114 -11.58 10.10 -12.13
N ALA A 115 -10.39 9.95 -12.74
CA ALA A 115 -9.39 11.02 -12.85
C ALA A 115 -9.91 12.24 -13.63
N LEU A 116 -10.62 12.03 -14.74
CA LEU A 116 -11.21 13.08 -15.58
C LEU A 116 -12.28 13.88 -14.83
N ARG A 117 -13.07 13.21 -13.98
CA ARG A 117 -14.03 13.85 -13.07
C ARG A 117 -13.35 14.53 -11.88
N CYS A 118 -12.05 14.29 -11.68
CA CYS A 118 -11.31 14.69 -10.48
C CYS A 118 -12.00 14.26 -9.19
N ALA A 119 -12.68 13.12 -9.23
CA ALA A 119 -13.33 12.58 -8.04
C ALA A 119 -12.26 12.10 -7.06
N ARG A 120 -12.48 12.32 -5.76
CA ARG A 120 -11.56 11.85 -4.70
C ARG A 120 -11.20 10.38 -4.90
N PRO A 121 -9.98 9.91 -4.62
CA PRO A 121 -8.88 10.61 -3.95
C PRO A 121 -8.03 11.54 -4.84
N TYR A 122 -8.43 11.82 -6.09
CA TYR A 122 -7.75 12.84 -6.90
C TYR A 122 -7.91 14.24 -6.27
N LEU A 123 -6.80 14.95 -6.11
CA LEU A 123 -6.72 16.19 -5.34
C LEU A 123 -6.78 17.46 -6.19
N ASP A 124 -6.11 17.45 -7.33
CA ASP A 124 -6.06 18.55 -8.30
C ASP A 124 -5.50 18.03 -9.63
N LYS A 125 -5.83 18.68 -10.74
CA LYS A 125 -5.31 18.38 -12.08
C LYS A 125 -3.80 18.63 -12.21
N ARG A 126 -3.20 19.37 -11.27
CA ARG A 126 -1.81 19.88 -11.37
C ARG A 126 -0.78 19.14 -10.51
N ARG A 127 -1.19 18.40 -9.47
CA ARG A 127 -0.26 17.78 -8.52
C ARG A 127 -0.77 16.43 -8.05
N HIS A 128 0.10 15.44 -8.16
CA HIS A 128 -0.08 14.05 -7.78
C HIS A 128 -1.29 13.39 -8.45
N ASP A 129 -1.00 12.45 -9.34
CA ASP A 129 -1.98 11.48 -9.78
C ASP A 129 -2.41 10.67 -8.56
N GLY A 130 -3.60 10.91 -8.03
CA GLY A 130 -4.22 10.07 -6.99
C GLY A 130 -4.54 8.66 -7.50
N TYR A 131 -3.78 8.15 -8.47
CA TYR A 131 -3.93 6.85 -9.10
C TYR A 131 -3.73 5.74 -8.08
N SER A 132 -2.64 5.80 -7.31
CA SER A 132 -2.37 4.77 -6.32
C SER A 132 -3.36 4.82 -5.15
N ASP A 133 -3.64 6.02 -4.65
CA ASP A 133 -4.71 6.24 -3.68
C ASP A 133 -6.06 5.70 -4.19
N THR A 134 -6.37 5.88 -5.48
CA THR A 134 -7.60 5.37 -6.11
C THR A 134 -7.62 3.86 -6.13
N LEU A 135 -6.54 3.20 -6.53
CA LEU A 135 -6.47 1.74 -6.54
C LEU A 135 -6.56 1.16 -5.13
N ASN A 136 -5.88 1.76 -4.16
CA ASN A 136 -5.99 1.37 -2.75
C ASN A 136 -7.44 1.52 -2.26
N TRP A 137 -8.09 2.64 -2.57
CA TRP A 137 -9.50 2.87 -2.23
C TRP A 137 -10.45 1.85 -2.85
N LEU A 138 -10.33 1.60 -4.17
CA LEU A 138 -11.16 0.61 -4.85
C LEU A 138 -10.91 -0.81 -4.31
N THR A 139 -9.69 -1.10 -3.85
CA THR A 139 -9.35 -2.37 -3.19
C THR A 139 -10.05 -2.48 -1.83
N VAL A 140 -10.09 -1.41 -1.03
CA VAL A 140 -10.84 -1.37 0.23
C VAL A 140 -12.33 -1.60 -0.01
N LEU A 141 -12.93 -0.92 -0.99
CA LEU A 141 -14.33 -1.12 -1.35
C LEU A 141 -14.59 -2.56 -1.78
N ASN A 142 -13.73 -3.14 -2.62
CA ASN A 142 -13.85 -4.52 -3.05
C ASN A 142 -13.73 -5.52 -1.90
N LEU A 143 -12.87 -5.25 -0.91
CA LEU A 143 -12.76 -6.07 0.30
C LEU A 143 -14.04 -5.99 1.15
N ALA A 144 -14.64 -4.80 1.27
CA ALA A 144 -15.91 -4.64 1.98
C ALA A 144 -17.06 -5.37 1.26
N ASP A 145 -17.09 -5.34 -0.07
CA ASP A 145 -18.09 -6.05 -0.88
C ASP A 145 -17.95 -7.58 -0.75
N ARG A 146 -16.70 -8.09 -0.73
CA ARG A 146 -16.41 -9.53 -0.61
C ARG A 146 -16.60 -10.10 0.79
N ASN A 147 -16.62 -9.26 1.83
CA ASN A 147 -16.74 -9.69 3.23
C ASN A 147 -17.91 -8.95 3.89
N PRO A 148 -19.18 -9.26 3.52
CA PRO A 148 -20.36 -8.51 3.92
C PRO A 148 -20.69 -8.58 5.42
N THR A 149 -20.04 -9.48 6.16
CA THR A 149 -20.18 -9.62 7.62
C THR A 149 -19.10 -8.87 8.40
N ASP A 150 -17.97 -8.56 7.78
CA ASP A 150 -16.83 -7.93 8.45
C ASP A 150 -16.88 -6.41 8.35
N GLU A 151 -16.64 -5.73 9.47
CA GLU A 151 -16.26 -4.31 9.47
C GLU A 151 -14.87 -4.14 8.84
N VAL A 152 -14.72 -3.12 7.99
CA VAL A 152 -13.47 -2.80 7.29
C VAL A 152 -12.95 -1.45 7.79
N VAL A 153 -11.77 -1.45 8.40
CA VAL A 153 -11.10 -0.25 8.89
C VAL A 153 -9.94 0.07 7.95
N TRP A 154 -10.04 1.18 7.23
CA TRP A 154 -8.94 1.73 6.43
C TRP A 154 -8.07 2.63 7.32
N VAL A 155 -6.81 2.28 7.52
CA VAL A 155 -5.86 3.07 8.30
C VAL A 155 -4.97 3.86 7.35
N SER A 156 -5.19 5.17 7.27
CA SER A 156 -4.41 6.07 6.42
C SER A 156 -4.33 7.48 7.02
N ALA A 157 -3.12 8.03 7.07
CA ALA A 157 -2.90 9.43 7.43
C ALA A 157 -3.12 10.39 6.25
N ASN A 158 -3.58 9.92 5.08
CA ASN A 158 -3.81 10.75 3.89
C ASN A 158 -5.16 11.49 3.96
N SER A 159 -5.31 12.32 5.00
CA SER A 159 -6.50 13.15 5.21
C SER A 159 -6.78 14.11 4.06
N ARG A 160 -5.76 14.46 3.28
CA ARG A 160 -5.94 15.30 2.10
C ARG A 160 -6.74 14.58 1.03
N ALA A 161 -6.49 13.29 0.79
CA ALA A 161 -7.17 12.48 -0.22
C ALA A 161 -8.57 12.04 0.20
N PHE A 162 -8.73 11.65 1.46
CA PHE A 162 -9.92 10.99 1.96
C PHE A 162 -10.79 11.84 2.88
N GLY A 163 -10.22 12.85 3.54
CA GLY A 163 -10.89 13.62 4.57
C GLY A 163 -11.60 14.88 4.07
N SER A 164 -12.61 15.31 4.83
CA SER A 164 -13.30 16.59 4.64
C SER A 164 -12.50 17.79 5.14
N GLY A 165 -11.44 17.54 5.93
CA GLY A 165 -10.68 18.55 6.68
C GLY A 165 -10.92 18.48 8.18
N GLU A 166 -11.96 17.77 8.62
CA GLU A 166 -12.17 17.40 10.03
C GLU A 166 -11.44 16.09 10.37
N PRO A 167 -11.00 15.90 11.63
CA PRO A 167 -10.34 14.67 12.07
C PRO A 167 -11.25 13.45 11.86
N SER A 168 -10.74 12.44 11.15
CA SER A 168 -11.42 11.15 10.95
C SER A 168 -12.80 11.23 10.28
N ALA A 169 -13.11 12.35 9.61
CA ALA A 169 -14.35 12.53 8.86
C ALA A 169 -14.09 12.38 7.35
N TRP A 170 -14.89 11.52 6.71
CA TRP A 170 -14.84 11.33 5.26
C TRP A 170 -15.19 12.61 4.51
N HIS A 171 -14.55 12.83 3.37
CA HIS A 171 -14.97 13.82 2.40
C HIS A 171 -16.35 13.46 1.80
N ASP A 172 -17.18 14.45 1.51
CA ASP A 172 -18.56 14.26 1.00
C ASP A 172 -18.66 13.31 -0.20
N GLU A 173 -17.72 13.41 -1.15
CA GLU A 173 -17.66 12.50 -2.31
C GLU A 173 -17.39 11.03 -1.93
N ILE A 174 -16.50 10.81 -0.96
CA ILE A 174 -16.17 9.47 -0.47
C ILE A 174 -17.35 8.92 0.33
N TRP A 175 -17.96 9.77 1.17
CA TRP A 175 -19.15 9.42 1.94
C TRP A 175 -20.34 9.08 1.05
N ALA A 176 -20.56 9.86 -0.02
CA ALA A 176 -21.59 9.57 -1.00
C ALA A 176 -21.36 8.22 -1.70
N GLU A 177 -20.12 7.91 -2.09
CA GLU A 177 -19.79 6.60 -2.68
C GLU A 177 -20.01 5.44 -1.71
N LEU A 178 -19.67 5.62 -0.43
CA LEU A 178 -19.95 4.62 0.60
C LEU A 178 -21.46 4.38 0.77
N ARG A 179 -22.24 5.46 0.86
CA ARG A 179 -23.69 5.40 1.00
C ARG A 179 -24.38 4.77 -0.21
N ASP A 180 -23.95 5.14 -1.42
CA ASP A 180 -24.51 4.60 -2.66
C ASP A 180 -24.26 3.08 -2.77
N ARG A 181 -23.27 2.56 -2.05
CA ARG A 181 -22.96 1.12 -1.93
C ARG A 181 -23.49 0.46 -0.66
N GLY A 182 -24.11 1.22 0.26
CA GLY A 182 -24.58 0.70 1.55
C GLY A 182 -23.45 0.29 2.51
N LEU A 183 -22.28 0.93 2.39
CA LEU A 183 -21.06 0.61 3.14
C LEU A 183 -20.76 1.62 4.27
N GLU A 184 -21.58 2.65 4.44
CA GLU A 184 -21.36 3.78 5.35
C GLU A 184 -21.23 3.40 6.83
N SER A 185 -21.86 2.29 7.25
CA SER A 185 -21.79 1.77 8.61
C SER A 185 -20.70 0.71 8.80
N ARG A 186 -20.10 0.23 7.71
CA ARG A 186 -19.16 -0.92 7.70
C ARG A 186 -17.73 -0.50 7.40
N VAL A 187 -17.54 0.57 6.62
CA VAL A 187 -16.21 1.05 6.23
C VAL A 187 -15.89 2.29 7.05
N ARG A 188 -14.87 2.17 7.91
CA ARG A 188 -14.38 3.26 8.76
C ARG A 188 -13.00 3.70 8.35
N TRP A 189 -12.72 4.96 8.63
CA TRP A 189 -11.40 5.54 8.47
C TRP A 189 -10.76 5.78 9.82
N ALA A 190 -9.50 5.37 9.95
CA ALA A 190 -8.64 5.69 11.07
C ALA A 190 -7.40 6.42 10.56
N VAL A 191 -7.02 7.53 11.22
CA VAL A 191 -5.81 8.29 10.87
C VAL A 191 -4.59 7.64 11.50
N ASP A 192 -4.75 7.13 12.73
CA ASP A 192 -3.73 6.41 13.50
C ASP A 192 -4.31 5.09 14.05
N PHE A 193 -3.43 4.17 14.45
CA PHE A 193 -3.78 2.94 15.19
C PHE A 193 -4.49 3.20 16.51
N ALA A 194 -4.28 4.37 17.12
CA ALA A 194 -5.01 4.78 18.32
C ALA A 194 -6.52 4.99 18.08
N ASP A 195 -6.92 5.26 16.83
CA ASP A 195 -8.32 5.50 16.46
C ASP A 195 -9.05 4.19 16.10
N VAL A 196 -8.33 3.06 16.07
CA VAL A 196 -8.91 1.75 15.76
C VAL A 196 -9.40 1.12 17.06
N ASP A 197 -10.72 0.97 17.17
CA ASP A 197 -11.32 0.24 18.28
C ASP A 197 -11.21 -1.26 18.06
N LEU A 198 -10.39 -1.92 18.87
CA LEU A 198 -10.24 -3.38 18.86
C LEU A 198 -11.07 -4.06 19.95
N ALA A 199 -11.75 -3.31 20.82
CA ALA A 199 -12.44 -3.86 21.99
C ALA A 199 -13.69 -4.66 21.61
N ASP A 200 -14.34 -4.32 20.50
CA ASP A 200 -15.62 -4.90 20.09
C ASP A 200 -15.53 -6.34 19.57
N LEU A 201 -14.32 -6.84 19.29
CA LEU A 201 -14.10 -8.20 18.77
C LEU A 201 -14.37 -9.30 19.81
N ASN A 202 -14.20 -9.01 21.10
CA ASN A 202 -14.41 -9.99 22.18
C ASN A 202 -15.89 -10.12 22.62
N SER A 203 -16.75 -9.18 22.23
CA SER A 203 -18.16 -9.19 22.62
C SER A 203 -18.99 -10.16 21.77
N THR A 204 -18.54 -10.48 20.55
CA THR A 204 -19.31 -11.29 19.60
C THR A 204 -19.20 -12.79 19.83
N GLU A 205 -18.11 -13.31 20.41
CA GLU A 205 -18.00 -14.72 20.80
C GLU A 205 -18.75 -15.07 22.09
N ALA A 206 -18.97 -14.08 22.98
CA ALA A 206 -19.63 -14.28 24.27
C ALA A 206 -21.17 -14.40 24.17
N GLU A 207 -21.79 -13.88 23.11
CA GLU A 207 -23.25 -13.95 22.90
C GLU A 207 -23.69 -15.21 22.14
N PHE A 208 -22.83 -15.82 21.31
CA PHE A 208 -23.17 -17.06 20.60
C PHE A 208 -23.04 -18.34 21.44
N SER A 209 -22.36 -18.28 22.59
CA SER A 209 -22.23 -19.43 23.50
C SER A 209 -23.36 -19.53 24.56
N ARG A 210 -24.39 -18.67 24.51
CA ARG A 210 -25.45 -18.62 25.55
C ARG A 210 -26.86 -18.95 25.05
N HIS A 211 -27.01 -19.53 23.86
CA HIS A 211 -28.33 -19.87 23.32
C HIS A 211 -28.53 -21.34 22.94
N ASP A 212 -27.77 -22.25 23.55
CA ASP A 212 -28.00 -23.70 23.40
C ASP A 212 -28.08 -24.40 24.76
N GLU A 213 -28.94 -23.90 25.65
CA GLU A 213 -29.23 -24.61 26.90
C GLU A 213 -30.63 -24.28 27.42
N LEU A 214 -31.70 -24.71 26.72
CA LEU A 214 -32.99 -25.01 27.36
C LEU A 214 -33.74 -26.15 26.66
N ASP A 215 -34.06 -27.14 27.49
CA ASP A 215 -35.18 -28.09 27.45
C ASP A 215 -35.16 -29.32 26.52
N VAL A 216 -34.62 -30.43 27.05
CA VAL A 216 -35.21 -31.77 26.86
C VAL A 216 -35.27 -32.50 28.21
N PRO A 217 -36.47 -32.83 28.75
CA PRO A 217 -36.58 -33.78 29.85
C PRO A 217 -36.83 -35.18 29.28
N LEU A 218 -36.19 -36.21 29.87
CA LEU A 218 -36.84 -37.43 30.38
C LEU A 218 -35.83 -38.55 30.69
N SER A 219 -35.90 -38.98 31.95
CA SER A 219 -35.87 -40.37 32.47
C SER A 219 -35.13 -41.45 31.67
N GLY A 220 -34.09 -42.00 32.30
CA GLY A 220 -33.21 -43.01 31.74
C GLY A 220 -33.73 -44.45 31.73
N THR A 221 -32.86 -45.37 31.33
CA THR A 221 -32.57 -46.67 31.95
C THR A 221 -31.27 -47.21 31.34
N SER A 222 -30.48 -47.90 32.17
CA SER A 222 -29.21 -48.56 31.89
C SER A 222 -29.36 -49.83 31.02
N VAL A 223 -28.32 -50.21 30.25
CA VAL A 223 -27.64 -51.53 30.23
C VAL A 223 -26.72 -51.64 28.99
N VAL A 224 -25.50 -52.12 29.22
CA VAL A 224 -24.36 -52.41 28.32
C VAL A 224 -24.23 -53.95 28.21
N PRO A 225 -23.36 -54.63 27.40
CA PRO A 225 -22.88 -54.49 26.01
C PRO A 225 -23.12 -55.77 25.16
N ALA A 226 -22.85 -55.75 23.85
CA ALA A 226 -22.32 -56.92 23.11
C ALA A 226 -21.67 -56.51 21.77
N ALA A 227 -20.42 -56.94 21.56
CA ALA A 227 -19.70 -56.94 20.28
C ALA A 227 -19.91 -58.30 19.56
N PRO A 228 -19.15 -58.62 18.50
CA PRO A 228 -19.11 -58.11 17.12
C PRO A 228 -19.61 -59.20 16.12
N ILE A 229 -19.59 -58.96 14.80
CA ILE A 229 -19.20 -59.91 13.70
C ILE A 229 -19.74 -59.45 12.32
N ALA A 230 -18.78 -59.28 11.40
CA ALA A 230 -18.72 -59.59 9.96
C ALA A 230 -19.82 -59.13 8.95
N ASP A 231 -19.36 -58.32 7.98
CA ASP A 231 -19.70 -58.39 6.53
C ASP A 231 -19.25 -59.75 5.94
N PRO A 232 -19.74 -60.26 4.77
CA PRO A 232 -20.05 -59.47 3.56
C PRO A 232 -21.20 -59.99 2.66
N VAL A 233 -21.79 -59.16 1.80
CA VAL A 233 -22.23 -59.57 0.45
C VAL A 233 -22.19 -58.39 -0.53
N ASP A 234 -21.49 -58.70 -1.62
CA ASP A 234 -21.24 -58.05 -2.89
C ASP A 234 -22.50 -57.83 -3.75
N THR A 235 -22.59 -56.72 -4.50
CA THR A 235 -23.14 -56.73 -5.88
C THR A 235 -22.91 -55.41 -6.63
N SER A 236 -22.16 -55.55 -7.73
CA SER A 236 -22.33 -54.94 -9.06
C SER A 236 -21.86 -53.50 -9.28
N GLU A 237 -20.76 -53.35 -10.04
CA GLU A 237 -20.70 -52.91 -11.46
C GLU A 237 -20.76 -51.36 -11.55
N GLU A 238 -19.80 -50.63 -12.11
CA GLU A 238 -19.34 -50.69 -13.50
C GLU A 238 -17.93 -50.06 -13.67
N GLN A 239 -17.15 -50.70 -14.55
CA GLN A 239 -16.21 -50.15 -15.54
C GLN A 239 -15.52 -48.80 -15.29
N SER A 240 -14.19 -48.84 -15.15
CA SER A 240 -13.30 -47.72 -15.51
C SER A 240 -11.88 -48.21 -15.80
N THR A 241 -11.39 -47.92 -17.01
CA THR A 241 -10.00 -47.58 -17.44
C THR A 241 -9.71 -48.09 -18.86
N PRO A 242 -8.75 -47.52 -19.63
CA PRO A 242 -7.87 -46.40 -19.30
C PRO A 242 -7.93 -45.21 -20.29
N VAL A 243 -7.69 -44.02 -19.76
CA VAL A 243 -7.56 -42.76 -20.49
C VAL A 243 -6.21 -42.71 -21.22
N ASP A 244 -6.28 -42.41 -22.52
CA ASP A 244 -5.17 -42.14 -23.42
C ASP A 244 -4.26 -41.00 -22.94
N LYS A 245 -2.96 -41.30 -22.85
CA LYS A 245 -1.89 -40.31 -22.71
C LYS A 245 -1.75 -39.51 -24.00
N LYS A 246 -2.39 -38.34 -24.08
CA LYS A 246 -2.15 -37.36 -25.14
C LYS A 246 -0.98 -36.46 -24.74
N VAL A 247 0.20 -36.81 -25.22
CA VAL A 247 1.42 -35.99 -25.18
C VAL A 247 1.19 -34.77 -26.06
N ALA A 248 1.15 -33.57 -25.46
CA ALA A 248 1.13 -32.31 -26.17
C ALA A 248 2.52 -32.04 -26.77
N SER A 249 2.57 -32.03 -28.11
CA SER A 249 3.73 -31.62 -28.90
C SER A 249 3.93 -30.11 -28.76
N VAL A 250 5.07 -29.73 -28.19
CA VAL A 250 5.55 -28.34 -28.11
C VAL A 250 6.12 -27.96 -29.48
N LEU A 251 5.45 -27.04 -30.17
CA LEU A 251 6.00 -26.35 -31.35
C LEU A 251 7.04 -25.32 -30.91
N PRO A 252 8.18 -25.20 -31.61
CA PRO A 252 9.19 -24.18 -31.29
C PRO A 252 8.71 -22.77 -31.65
N PRO A 253 9.12 -21.73 -30.91
CA PRO A 253 8.74 -20.35 -31.19
C PRO A 253 9.36 -19.86 -32.51
N SER A 254 8.55 -19.22 -33.34
CA SER A 254 8.99 -18.56 -34.57
C SER A 254 9.83 -17.31 -34.24
N PRO A 255 10.88 -16.99 -35.02
CA PRO A 255 11.72 -15.83 -34.76
C PRO A 255 10.95 -14.50 -35.00
N PRO A 256 11.33 -13.41 -34.31
CA PRO A 256 10.62 -12.13 -34.41
C PRO A 256 10.81 -11.50 -35.79
N VAL A 257 9.69 -11.19 -36.44
CA VAL A 257 9.62 -10.42 -37.69
C VAL A 257 10.06 -8.98 -37.38
N GLN A 258 11.23 -8.58 -37.90
CA GLN A 258 11.68 -7.19 -37.85
C GLN A 258 10.94 -6.39 -38.93
N VAL A 259 9.99 -5.55 -38.50
CA VAL A 259 9.37 -4.54 -39.37
C VAL A 259 10.25 -3.29 -39.34
N GLU A 260 10.92 -3.00 -40.45
CA GLU A 260 11.66 -1.75 -40.62
C GLU A 260 10.71 -0.55 -40.55
N ARG A 261 10.83 0.27 -39.49
CA ARG A 261 10.14 1.57 -39.41
C ARG A 261 10.89 2.58 -40.28
N PRO A 262 10.24 3.25 -41.25
CA PRO A 262 10.87 4.31 -42.02
C PRO A 262 11.17 5.51 -41.10
N ARG A 263 12.45 5.91 -41.05
CA ARG A 263 12.91 7.09 -40.30
C ARG A 263 12.47 8.37 -41.03
N VAL A 264 11.48 9.07 -40.48
CA VAL A 264 11.14 10.43 -40.92
C VAL A 264 12.12 11.41 -40.27
N ALA A 265 12.77 12.24 -41.08
CA ALA A 265 13.73 13.24 -40.63
C ALA A 265 13.06 14.34 -39.78
N PRO A 266 13.71 14.86 -38.72
CA PRO A 266 13.12 15.89 -37.86
C PRO A 266 12.96 17.21 -38.61
N GLN A 267 11.72 17.71 -38.69
CA GLN A 267 11.44 19.03 -39.24
C GLN A 267 11.91 20.12 -38.27
N ARG A 268 12.73 21.05 -38.78
CA ARG A 268 13.29 22.18 -38.05
C ARG A 268 12.24 23.31 -38.01
N ILE A 269 11.64 23.56 -36.85
CA ILE A 269 10.74 24.70 -36.65
C ILE A 269 11.56 25.99 -36.69
N LEU A 270 11.20 26.92 -37.57
CA LEU A 270 11.79 28.26 -37.62
C LEU A 270 11.20 29.16 -36.52
N PRO A 271 12.01 29.99 -35.84
CA PRO A 271 11.51 30.93 -34.84
C PRO A 271 10.74 32.08 -35.51
N ALA A 272 9.65 32.50 -34.87
CA ALA A 272 8.79 33.59 -35.35
C ALA A 272 9.47 34.96 -35.23
N ASP A 273 9.28 35.79 -36.26
CA ASP A 273 9.84 37.13 -36.40
C ASP A 273 9.28 38.13 -35.39
N SER A 274 10.21 38.94 -34.88
CA SER A 274 9.99 40.08 -34.00
C SER A 274 9.03 41.13 -34.56
N ALA A 275 8.09 41.59 -33.73
CA ALA A 275 7.37 42.85 -33.92
C ALA A 275 7.76 43.83 -32.82
N SER A 276 8.57 44.81 -33.19
CA SER A 276 8.86 46.02 -32.42
C SER A 276 7.64 46.93 -32.32
N ALA A 277 7.37 47.50 -31.15
CA ALA A 277 7.41 48.96 -30.91
C ALA A 277 6.45 49.44 -29.80
N GLY A 278 7.04 50.02 -28.75
CA GLY A 278 6.58 51.28 -28.19
C GLY A 278 5.60 51.26 -27.00
N LYS A 279 6.12 51.50 -25.79
CA LYS A 279 5.89 52.77 -25.06
C LYS A 279 6.62 52.79 -23.71
N ARG A 280 7.53 53.76 -23.58
CA ARG A 280 8.09 54.23 -22.30
C ARG A 280 6.97 54.88 -21.48
N ARG A 281 6.78 54.46 -20.23
CA ARG A 281 6.39 55.32 -19.11
C ARG A 281 7.11 54.82 -17.87
N GLY A 282 8.00 55.66 -17.35
CA GLY A 282 8.64 55.45 -16.05
C GLY A 282 7.88 56.16 -14.95
N LEU A 283 7.92 55.59 -13.74
CA LEU A 283 7.87 56.23 -12.42
C LEU A 283 8.33 55.13 -11.43
N ARG A 284 9.53 55.24 -10.84
CA ARG A 284 9.78 55.65 -9.44
C ARG A 284 9.06 54.72 -8.43
N ARG A 285 9.66 54.15 -7.37
CA ARG A 285 10.94 54.37 -6.66
C ARG A 285 10.95 53.40 -5.44
N ILE A 286 12.14 53.01 -4.95
CA ILE A 286 12.47 52.50 -3.57
C ILE A 286 11.87 51.08 -3.25
N ILE A 287 12.52 50.08 -2.65
CA ILE A 287 13.45 50.02 -1.52
C ILE A 287 14.36 48.81 -1.65
N GLY A 288 15.64 49.01 -1.33
CA GLY A 288 16.65 47.96 -1.26
C GLY A 288 16.41 46.99 -0.10
N GLY A 289 16.62 45.70 -0.38
CA GLY A 289 16.75 44.66 0.62
C GLY A 289 18.03 43.89 0.35
N ARG A 290 19.02 44.05 1.22
CA ARG A 290 20.30 43.32 1.23
C ARG A 290 20.07 41.81 1.03
N LYS A 291 20.82 41.22 0.09
CA LYS A 291 21.11 39.78 0.11
C LYS A 291 21.84 39.47 1.42
N ARG A 292 21.19 38.74 2.32
CA ARG A 292 21.89 38.07 3.45
C ARG A 292 22.34 36.71 2.95
N THR A 293 23.64 36.56 2.75
CA THR A 293 24.32 35.28 2.87
C THR A 293 24.12 34.78 4.29
N VAL A 294 23.39 33.68 4.45
CA VAL A 294 23.36 32.94 5.71
C VAL A 294 24.63 32.10 5.75
N THR A 295 25.61 32.56 6.51
CA THR A 295 26.67 31.71 7.05
C THR A 295 26.02 30.79 8.07
N VAL A 296 26.01 29.48 7.79
CA VAL A 296 25.75 28.46 8.80
C VAL A 296 26.88 28.57 9.80
N VAL A 297 26.53 28.94 11.03
CA VAL A 297 27.42 28.94 12.19
C VAL A 297 27.61 27.48 12.58
N GLU A 298 28.88 27.07 12.66
CA GLU A 298 29.33 25.88 13.38
C GLU A 298 29.01 26.07 14.86
N GLU A 299 28.04 25.32 15.37
CA GLU A 299 27.91 25.04 16.81
C GLU A 299 27.99 23.53 16.96
N LEU A 300 29.23 23.06 17.05
CA LEU A 300 29.58 21.69 17.38
C LEU A 300 30.87 21.79 18.20
N ASP A 301 30.71 22.17 19.47
CA ASP A 301 31.67 21.92 20.55
C ASP A 301 30.97 22.23 21.88
N ASP A 302 30.68 21.17 22.63
CA ASP A 302 30.77 21.06 24.09
C ASP A 302 30.21 19.69 24.51
N LEU A 303 30.91 18.61 24.09
CA LEU A 303 30.81 17.33 24.77
C LEU A 303 32.03 17.20 25.68
N ASP A 304 31.76 17.44 26.95
CA ASP A 304 32.64 17.26 28.09
C ASP A 304 33.09 15.79 28.18
N LEU A 305 34.30 15.50 27.72
CA LEU A 305 35.00 14.24 27.98
C LEU A 305 36.02 14.48 29.10
N GLY A 306 35.53 14.41 30.34
CA GLY A 306 36.33 14.44 31.56
C GLY A 306 36.21 13.13 32.34
N GLN A 307 37.26 12.31 32.21
CA GLN A 307 37.87 11.32 33.13
C GLN A 307 36.99 10.38 33.97
#